data_AF-A0AAU2IQ22-F1
#
_entry.id   AF-A0AAU2IQ22-F1
#
_cell.length_a   1.000
_cell.length_b   1.000
_cell.length_c   1.000
_cell.angle_alpha   90.00
_cell.angle_beta   90.00
_cell.angle_gamma   90.00
#
_symmetry.space_group_name_H-M   'P 1'
#
loop_
_entity.id
_entity.type
_entity.pdbx_description
1 polymer ?
#
loop_
_entity_poly.entity_id
_entity_poly.type
_entity_poly.pdbx_seq_one_letter_code
_entity_poly.pdbx_strand_id
1 'polypeptide(L)'
;MLAAHTFDELVERQQAANAAHREVMPLSDEYGPPTAGGWAETQTTTYETAWRASRDLARDTQAAVTEYAKEQGGPRHETEQDVNTKARGGA
;
A
#
# COMPACT_ATOMS: atom_id res chain seq x y z
N MET A 1 1.17 1.90 -28.63
CA MET A 1 1.92 1.51 -27.41
C MET A 1 0.95 0.76 -26.53
N LEU A 2 1.33 -0.43 -26.05
CA LEU A 2 0.59 -1.07 -24.96
C LEU A 2 0.86 -0.25 -23.70
N ALA A 3 -0.15 -0.01 -22.87
CA ALA A 3 0.03 0.67 -21.59
C ALA A 3 0.98 -0.14 -20.70
N ALA A 4 1.87 0.53 -19.97
CA ALA A 4 2.82 -0.13 -19.07
C ALA A 4 2.11 -0.84 -17.90
N HIS A 5 0.93 -0.33 -17.53
CA HIS A 5 0.05 -0.90 -16.52
C HIS A 5 -1.38 -1.01 -17.03
N THR A 6 -2.12 -1.98 -16.51
CA THR A 6 -3.58 -2.06 -16.71
C THR A 6 -4.31 -1.54 -15.48
N PHE A 7 -5.56 -1.09 -15.64
CA PHE A 7 -6.37 -0.65 -14.49
C PHE A 7 -6.56 -1.77 -13.46
N ASP A 8 -6.82 -3.00 -13.90
CA ASP A 8 -7.00 -4.14 -13.00
C ASP A 8 -5.71 -4.47 -12.23
N GLU A 9 -4.54 -4.38 -12.87
CA GLU A 9 -3.25 -4.50 -12.17
C GLU A 9 -3.08 -3.44 -11.07
N LEU A 10 -3.50 -2.19 -11.32
CA LEU A 10 -3.46 -1.14 -10.29
C LEU A 10 -4.38 -1.46 -9.11
N VAL A 11 -5.55 -2.05 -9.38
CA VAL A 11 -6.48 -2.49 -8.34
C VAL A 11 -5.87 -3.61 -7.50
N GLU A 12 -5.28 -4.62 -8.13
CA GLU A 12 -4.60 -5.73 -7.43
C GLU A 12 -3.43 -5.23 -6.58
N ARG A 13 -2.59 -4.33 -7.13
CA ARG A 13 -1.49 -3.70 -6.39
C ARG A 13 -2.00 -2.89 -5.19
N GLN A 14 -3.06 -2.12 -5.36
CA GLN A 14 -3.67 -1.36 -4.27
C GLN A 14 -4.28 -2.27 -3.19
N GLN A 15 -4.88 -3.41 -3.58
CA GLN A 15 -5.35 -4.41 -2.63
C GLN A 15 -4.20 -5.02 -1.83
N ALA A 16 -3.08 -5.36 -2.48
CA ALA A 16 -1.88 -5.85 -1.81
C ALA A 16 -1.29 -4.82 -0.84
N ALA A 17 -1.17 -3.56 -1.25
CA ALA A 17 -0.72 -2.48 -0.37
C ALA A 17 -1.66 -2.30 0.84
N ASN A 18 -2.97 -2.36 0.63
CA ASN A 18 -3.96 -2.30 1.71
C ASN A 18 -3.85 -3.50 2.67
N ALA A 19 -3.64 -4.71 2.14
CA ALA A 19 -3.46 -5.91 2.94
C ALA A 19 -2.20 -5.82 3.81
N ALA A 20 -1.05 -5.48 3.21
CA ALA A 20 0.20 -5.29 3.93
C ALA A 20 0.09 -4.20 5.02
N HIS A 21 -0.62 -3.10 4.73
CA HIS A 21 -0.86 -2.08 5.74
C HIS A 21 -1.70 -2.60 6.93
N ARG A 22 -2.73 -3.43 6.66
CA ARG A 22 -3.55 -4.04 7.71
C ARG A 22 -2.77 -5.03 8.57
N GLU A 23 -1.70 -5.64 8.07
CA GLU A 23 -0.82 -6.53 8.87
C GLU A 23 0.07 -5.74 9.85
N VAL A 24 0.45 -4.50 9.51
CA VAL A 24 1.25 -3.64 10.40
C VAL A 24 0.45 -3.18 11.63
N MET A 25 -0.85 -2.99 11.47
CA MET A 25 -1.71 -2.43 12.52
C MET A 25 -1.82 -3.28 13.79
N PRO A 26 -2.12 -4.59 13.73
CA PRO A 26 -2.17 -5.43 14.91
C PRO A 26 -0.81 -5.53 15.61
N LEU A 27 0.32 -5.43 14.90
CA LEU A 27 1.65 -5.40 15.53
C LEU A 27 1.82 -4.16 16.40
N SER A 28 1.37 -2.99 15.93
CA SER A 28 1.39 -1.77 16.72
C SER A 28 0.49 -1.86 17.96
N ASP A 29 -0.68 -2.48 17.82
CA ASP A 29 -1.63 -2.66 18.93
C ASP A 29 -1.10 -3.67 19.97
N GLU A 30 -0.52 -4.78 19.51
CA GLU A 30 0.02 -5.86 20.35
C GLU A 30 1.26 -5.43 21.13
N TYR A 31 2.19 -4.72 20.49
CA TYR A 31 3.44 -4.32 21.13
C TYR A 31 3.29 -3.10 22.05
N GLY A 32 2.18 -2.37 21.93
CA GLY A 32 1.90 -1.17 22.72
C GLY A 32 2.83 0.01 22.39
N PRO A 33 2.67 1.15 23.07
CA PRO A 33 3.46 2.34 22.78
C PRO A 33 4.96 2.09 23.09
N PRO A 34 5.89 2.45 22.18
CA PRO A 34 7.33 2.24 22.37
C PRO A 34 7.88 2.92 23.64
N THR A 35 7.17 3.93 24.15
CA THR A 35 7.53 4.71 25.34
C THR A 35 7.23 4.01 26.67
N ALA A 36 6.51 2.88 26.68
CA ALA A 36 6.13 2.16 27.90
C ALA A 36 7.14 1.09 28.36
N GLY A 37 8.37 1.12 27.84
CA GLY A 37 9.43 0.15 28.19
C GLY A 37 10.31 -0.28 27.02
N GLY A 38 10.02 0.18 25.80
CA GLY A 38 10.69 -0.28 24.58
C GLY A 38 10.20 -1.66 24.14
N TRP A 39 10.18 -1.89 22.84
CA TRP A 39 9.91 -3.21 22.28
C TRP A 39 11.16 -4.08 22.37
N ALA A 40 10.98 -5.40 22.42
CA ALA A 40 12.07 -6.33 22.21
C ALA A 40 12.68 -6.14 20.80
N GLU A 41 13.95 -6.51 20.63
CA GLU A 41 14.65 -6.41 19.33
C GLU A 41 13.91 -7.18 18.22
N THR A 42 13.36 -8.35 18.56
CA THR A 42 12.56 -9.16 17.65
C THR A 42 11.25 -8.47 17.26
N GLN A 43 10.53 -7.87 18.22
CA GLN A 43 9.31 -7.09 17.96
C GLN A 43 9.59 -5.87 17.08
N THR A 44 10.68 -5.15 17.36
CA THR A 44 11.14 -4.00 16.56
C THR A 44 11.43 -4.43 15.13
N THR A 45 12.20 -5.51 14.97
CA THR A 45 12.54 -6.05 13.65
C THR A 45 11.29 -6.48 12.88
N THR A 46 10.38 -7.24 13.51
CA THR A 46 9.13 -7.69 12.90
C THR A 46 8.27 -6.52 12.43
N TYR A 47 8.07 -5.52 13.29
CA TYR A 47 7.30 -4.33 12.94
C TYR A 47 7.96 -3.54 11.80
N GLU A 48 9.27 -3.27 11.91
CA GLU A 48 9.99 -2.49 10.89
C GLU A 48 9.99 -3.19 9.53
N THR A 49 10.13 -4.52 9.50
CA THR A 49 10.05 -5.30 8.26
C THR A 49 8.67 -5.20 7.63
N ALA A 50 7.60 -5.41 8.41
CA ALA A 50 6.23 -5.30 7.91
C ALA A 50 5.91 -3.87 7.45
N TRP A 51 6.35 -2.87 8.21
CA TRP A 51 6.15 -1.46 7.89
C TRP A 51 6.88 -1.04 6.60
N ARG A 52 8.14 -1.48 6.42
CA ARG A 52 8.90 -1.24 5.18
C ARG A 52 8.22 -1.89 3.99
N ALA A 53 7.85 -3.17 4.09
CA ALA A 53 7.17 -3.89 3.02
C ALA A 53 5.85 -3.21 2.61
N SER A 54 5.03 -2.79 3.58
CA SER A 54 3.80 -2.04 3.32
C SER A 54 4.07 -0.71 2.60
N ARG A 55 5.11 0.03 3.00
CA ARG A 55 5.50 1.30 2.37
C ARG A 55 6.02 1.14 0.96
N ASP A 56 6.81 0.10 0.71
CA ASP A 56 7.36 -0.17 -0.61
C ASP A 56 6.23 -0.51 -1.59
N LEU A 57 5.27 -1.36 -1.20
CA LEU A 57 4.08 -1.65 -2.00
C LEU A 57 3.24 -0.40 -2.28
N ALA A 58 3.03 0.47 -1.28
CA ALA A 58 2.30 1.72 -1.47
C ALA A 58 3.01 2.65 -2.45
N ARG A 59 4.34 2.78 -2.34
CA ARG A 59 5.16 3.59 -3.25
C ARG A 59 5.09 3.08 -4.68
N ASP A 60 5.26 1.77 -4.88
CA ASP A 60 5.24 1.15 -6.21
C ASP A 60 3.85 1.27 -6.85
N THR A 61 2.79 1.12 -6.05
CA THR A 61 1.40 1.34 -6.51
C THR A 61 1.19 2.79 -6.95
N GLN A 62 1.66 3.77 -6.18
CA GLN A 62 1.53 5.19 -6.55
C GLN A 62 2.34 5.56 -7.79
N ALA A 63 3.50 4.93 -8.00
CA ALA A 63 4.28 5.08 -9.22
C ALA A 63 3.49 4.55 -10.44
N ALA A 64 2.96 3.34 -10.34
CA ALA A 64 2.17 2.71 -11.40
C ALA A 64 0.89 3.51 -11.74
N VAL A 65 0.17 4.02 -10.74
CA VAL A 65 -0.99 4.92 -10.94
C VAL A 65 -0.58 6.19 -11.68
N THR A 66 0.58 6.75 -11.34
CA THR A 66 1.10 7.97 -11.98
C THR A 66 1.45 7.73 -13.44
N GLU A 67 2.07 6.59 -13.77
CA GLU A 67 2.39 6.21 -15.14
C GLU A 67 1.14 5.93 -15.96
N TYR A 68 0.20 5.13 -15.42
CA TYR A 68 -1.08 4.86 -16.07
C TYR A 68 -1.86 6.14 -16.37
N ALA A 69 -2.00 7.05 -15.41
CA ALA A 69 -2.73 8.31 -15.63
C ALA A 69 -2.11 9.16 -16.75
N LYS A 70 -0.77 9.20 -16.83
CA LYS A 70 -0.06 9.89 -17.92
C LYS A 70 -0.33 9.24 -19.27
N GLU A 71 -0.29 7.91 -19.35
CA GLU A 71 -0.54 7.17 -20.59
C GLU A 71 -1.98 7.34 -21.09
N GLN A 72 -2.94 7.39 -20.16
CA GLN A 72 -4.36 7.62 -20.45
C GLN A 72 -4.69 9.09 -20.72
N GLY A 73 -3.74 10.01 -20.51
CA GLY A 73 -3.96 11.46 -20.66
C GLY A 73 -4.89 12.07 -19.61
N GLY A 74 -5.09 11.38 -18.48
CA GLY A 74 -6.01 11.77 -17.41
C GLY A 74 -5.30 12.34 -16.18
N PRO A 75 -6.04 12.96 -15.25
CA PRO A 75 -5.47 13.45 -14.01
C PRO A 75 -5.21 12.29 -13.03
N ARG A 76 -3.99 12.24 -12.47
CA ARG A 76 -3.56 11.21 -11.50
C ARG A 76 -4.55 10.98 -10.35
N HIS A 77 -5.14 12.05 -9.82
CA HIS A 77 -6.01 11.95 -8.65
C HIS A 77 -7.34 11.23 -8.93
N GLU A 78 -7.90 11.36 -10.13
CA GLU A 78 -9.12 10.63 -10.52
C GLU A 78 -8.80 9.13 -10.66
N THR A 79 -7.69 8.79 -11.34
CA THR A 79 -7.21 7.40 -11.41
C THR A 79 -6.98 6.81 -10.02
N GLU A 80 -6.31 7.54 -9.14
CA GLU A 80 -6.05 7.10 -7.75
C GLU A 80 -7.37 6.87 -6.99
N GLN A 81 -8.37 7.72 -7.17
CA GLN A 81 -9.68 7.57 -6.56
C GLN A 81 -10.43 6.35 -7.08
N ASP A 82 -10.42 6.10 -8.39
CA ASP A 82 -11.09 4.97 -9.03
C ASP A 82 -10.47 3.64 -8.59
N VAL A 83 -9.14 3.56 -8.63
CA VAL A 83 -8.37 2.39 -8.15
C VAL A 83 -8.69 2.12 -6.68
N ASN A 84 -8.66 3.15 -5.83
CA ASN A 84 -8.99 3.02 -4.42
C ASN A 84 -10.43 2.58 -4.16
N THR A 85 -11.38 3.08 -4.95
CA THR A 85 -12.79 2.70 -4.84
C THR A 85 -12.97 1.22 -5.18
N LYS A 86 -12.41 0.77 -6.30
CA LYS A 86 -12.42 -0.64 -6.70
C LYS A 86 -11.69 -1.55 -5.71
N ALA A 87 -10.51 -1.16 -5.23
CA ALA A 87 -9.74 -1.93 -4.27
C ALA A 87 -10.44 -2.13 -2.92
N ARG A 88 -11.38 -1.24 -2.56
CA ARG A 88 -12.22 -1.36 -1.36
C ARG A 88 -13.53 -2.11 -1.59
N GLY A 89 -14.09 -2.04 -2.80
CA GLY A 89 -15.38 -2.62 -3.16
C GLY A 89 -15.33 -4.06 -3.68
N GLY A 90 -14.14 -4.61 -3.93
CA GLY A 90 -13.96 -6.02 -4.24
C GLY A 90 -13.98 -6.88 -2.97
N ALA A 91 -15.18 -7.28 -2.54
CA ALA A 91 -15.44 -8.34 -1.58
C ALA A 91 -16.39 -9.36 -2.21
#